data_AF-A0AAW1JHK8-F1
#
_entry.id   AF-A0AAW1JHK8-F1
#
_cell.length_a   1.000
_cell.length_b   1.000
_cell.length_c   1.000
_cell.angle_alpha   90.00
_cell.angle_beta   90.00
_cell.angle_gamma   90.00
#
_symmetry.space_group_name_H-M   'P 1'
#
loop_
_entity.id
_entity.type
_entity.pdbx_description
1 polymer ?
#
loop_
_entity_poly.entity_id
_entity_poly.type
_entity_poly.pdbx_seq_one_letter_code
_entity_poly.pdbx_strand_id
1 'polypeptide(L)'
;MLLSRSYITEHEEGDDPWITEIVHSVSKSLNILDEKKREFKEATLVEPILKKLKHYYYYGWPSDKKAVDDNVKFYFKLQEQIIVEDGLVFLNNRSIVPTSLRQYILKLLHEPHFGIEKTKSRARQAVYWPGLSTSIEDAFSKCSICERYQNSNQKEPLIAHDIPDLPFNKIGCDILEFAAEPSDFKDLERDSGDSEGNCKIPLSTSLADLAIRNDV
;
A
#
# COMPACT_ATOMS: atom_id res chain seq x y z
N MET A 1 -16.83 -32.15 6.54
CA MET A 1 -17.77 -31.12 6.04
C MET A 1 -18.35 -30.38 7.23
N LEU A 2 -18.73 -29.10 7.02
CA LEU A 2 -19.25 -28.09 7.96
C LEU A 2 -18.13 -27.27 8.63
N LEU A 3 -17.55 -26.29 7.91
CA LEU A 3 -17.98 -24.88 7.81
C LEU A 3 -18.24 -24.23 9.19
N SER A 4 -17.18 -23.68 9.77
CA SER A 4 -17.29 -22.60 10.75
C SER A 4 -17.84 -21.36 10.04
N ARG A 5 -19.06 -21.01 10.41
CA ARG A 5 -19.82 -19.85 9.95
C ARG A 5 -19.48 -18.69 10.90
N SER A 6 -18.35 -18.04 10.69
CA SER A 6 -18.10 -16.73 11.31
C SER A 6 -19.06 -15.74 10.67
N TYR A 7 -19.94 -15.14 11.47
CA TYR A 7 -20.76 -14.02 11.03
C TYR A 7 -19.82 -12.84 10.75
N ILE A 8 -20.07 -12.13 9.65
CA ILE A 8 -19.44 -10.84 9.42
C ILE A 8 -20.02 -9.93 10.51
N THR A 9 -19.22 -9.62 11.53
CA THR A 9 -19.46 -8.45 12.37
C THR A 9 -19.66 -7.30 11.40
N GLU A 10 -20.81 -6.64 11.48
CA GLU A 10 -21.13 -5.43 10.74
C GLU A 10 -19.84 -4.65 10.57
N HIS A 11 -19.37 -4.54 9.32
CA HIS A 11 -18.21 -3.74 9.04
C HIS A 11 -18.66 -2.35 9.42
N GLU A 12 -18.27 -1.90 10.62
CA GLU A 12 -18.35 -0.51 10.99
C GLU A 12 -17.79 0.21 9.78
N GLU A 13 -18.64 0.94 9.07
CA GLU A 13 -18.21 2.00 8.16
C GLU A 13 -17.61 3.07 9.08
N GLY A 14 -16.49 2.73 9.72
CA GLY A 14 -15.51 3.70 10.12
C GLY A 14 -15.02 4.26 8.81
N ASP A 15 -15.65 5.38 8.41
CA ASP A 15 -15.15 6.25 7.36
C ASP A 15 -13.65 6.34 7.54
N ASP A 16 -12.88 5.62 6.68
CA ASP A 16 -11.42 5.59 6.77
C ASP A 16 -11.00 7.05 6.82
N PRO A 17 -10.38 7.53 7.91
CA PRO A 17 -10.06 8.92 8.09
C PRO A 17 -9.31 9.48 6.89
N TRP A 18 -8.66 8.62 6.10
CA TRP A 18 -7.99 8.93 4.85
C TRP A 18 -8.85 8.95 3.58
N ILE A 19 -9.96 8.20 3.48
CA ILE A 19 -10.97 8.39 2.42
C ILE A 19 -11.67 9.72 2.66
N THR A 20 -12.02 9.95 3.93
CA THR A 20 -12.44 11.25 4.39
C THR A 20 -11.33 12.23 4.12
N GLU A 21 -10.03 11.99 4.39
CA GLU A 21 -8.94 12.92 4.08
C GLU A 21 -8.65 13.12 2.60
N ILE A 22 -8.93 12.20 1.68
CA ILE A 22 -8.91 12.54 0.25
C ILE A 22 -10.10 13.45 -0.03
N VAL A 23 -11.27 13.19 0.55
CA VAL A 23 -12.46 14.03 0.47
C VAL A 23 -12.36 15.32 1.32
N HIS A 24 -11.47 15.40 2.32
CA HIS A 24 -11.42 16.36 3.44
C HIS A 24 -10.08 17.09 3.51
N SER A 25 -9.02 16.60 2.88
CA SER A 25 -7.93 17.39 2.28
C SER A 25 -8.49 18.15 1.09
N VAL A 26 -9.43 17.54 0.36
CA VAL A 26 -10.32 18.24 -0.58
C VAL A 26 -11.23 19.25 0.14
N SER A 27 -11.79 18.95 1.33
CA SER A 27 -12.59 19.90 2.15
C SER A 27 -11.83 20.82 3.12
N LYS A 28 -10.52 20.71 3.31
CA LYS A 28 -9.70 21.74 3.97
C LYS A 28 -9.19 22.75 2.94
N SER A 29 -9.16 22.32 1.69
CA SER A 29 -8.89 23.10 0.51
C SER A 29 -10.20 23.65 -0.09
N LEU A 30 -11.06 24.28 0.70
CA LEU A 30 -12.37 24.77 0.22
C LEU A 30 -12.29 25.86 -0.85
N ASN A 31 -11.09 26.38 -1.15
CA ASN A 31 -10.86 27.19 -2.35
C ASN A 31 -10.42 26.35 -3.58
N ILE A 32 -9.87 25.13 -3.38
CA ILE A 32 -9.34 24.25 -4.43
C ILE A 32 -10.40 23.24 -4.90
N LEU A 33 -11.33 22.81 -4.05
CA LEU A 33 -12.40 21.87 -4.42
C LEU A 33 -13.38 22.49 -5.42
N ASP A 34 -13.78 23.74 -5.27
CA ASP A 34 -14.74 24.36 -6.21
C ASP A 34 -14.12 24.55 -7.59
N GLU A 35 -12.85 24.96 -7.64
CA GLU A 35 -12.12 25.11 -8.90
C GLU A 35 -11.92 23.76 -9.61
N LYS A 36 -11.53 22.72 -8.86
CA LYS A 36 -11.39 21.38 -9.43
C LYS A 36 -12.74 20.74 -9.76
N LYS A 37 -13.78 20.94 -8.95
CA LYS A 37 -15.16 20.52 -9.27
C LYS A 37 -15.64 21.20 -10.55
N ARG A 38 -15.32 22.49 -10.74
CA ARG A 38 -15.58 23.21 -12.00
C ARG A 38 -14.82 22.60 -13.17
N GLU A 39 -13.52 22.31 -13.01
CA GLU A 39 -12.72 21.65 -14.05
C GLU A 39 -13.29 20.26 -14.42
N PHE A 40 -13.75 19.48 -13.44
CA PHE A 40 -14.45 18.21 -13.65
C PHE A 40 -15.74 18.39 -14.44
N LYS A 41 -16.54 19.42 -14.11
CA LYS A 41 -17.77 19.74 -14.85
C LYS A 41 -17.46 20.14 -16.29
N GLU A 42 -16.48 21.04 -16.49
CA GLU A 42 -16.04 21.49 -17.81
C GLU A 42 -15.53 20.33 -18.67
N ALA A 43 -14.66 19.48 -18.10
CA ALA A 43 -14.15 18.29 -18.77
C ALA A 43 -15.26 17.28 -19.13
N THR A 44 -16.26 17.12 -18.25
CA THR A 44 -17.43 16.26 -18.51
C THR A 44 -18.29 16.79 -19.66
N LEU A 45 -18.40 18.11 -19.82
CA LEU A 45 -19.14 18.73 -20.93
C LEU A 45 -18.44 18.55 -22.28
N VAL A 46 -17.11 18.59 -22.28
CA VAL A 46 -16.29 18.43 -23.48
C VAL A 46 -16.19 16.98 -23.91
N GLU A 47 -16.14 16.04 -22.96
CA GLU A 47 -15.90 14.64 -23.28
C GLU A 47 -17.10 13.97 -23.98
N PRO A 48 -16.91 13.39 -25.18
CA PRO A 48 -18.02 12.84 -25.97
C PRO A 48 -18.68 11.63 -25.30
N ILE A 49 -17.92 10.83 -24.54
CA ILE A 49 -18.44 9.65 -23.83
C ILE A 49 -19.38 10.08 -22.70
N LEU A 50 -18.93 10.99 -21.83
CA LEU A 50 -19.73 11.46 -20.70
C LEU A 50 -20.93 12.28 -21.15
N LYS A 51 -20.80 13.08 -22.22
CA LYS A 51 -21.92 13.79 -22.83
C LYS A 51 -23.01 12.83 -23.32
N LYS A 52 -22.63 11.73 -23.96
CA LYS A 52 -23.57 10.66 -24.37
C LYS A 52 -24.19 9.96 -23.17
N LEU A 53 -23.42 9.68 -22.12
CA LEU A 53 -23.96 9.11 -20.88
C LEU A 53 -25.01 10.01 -20.24
N LYS A 54 -24.76 11.32 -20.16
CA LYS A 54 -25.75 12.29 -19.69
C LYS A 54 -27.01 12.29 -20.55
N HIS A 55 -26.85 12.25 -21.88
CA HIS A 55 -27.98 12.16 -22.79
C HIS A 55 -28.81 10.88 -22.53
N TYR A 56 -28.18 9.71 -22.45
CA TYR A 56 -28.91 8.46 -22.17
C TYR A 56 -29.52 8.41 -20.76
N TYR A 57 -28.93 9.09 -19.79
CA TYR A 57 -29.51 9.24 -18.46
C TYR A 57 -30.83 10.03 -18.49
N TYR A 58 -30.88 11.17 -19.20
CA TYR A 58 -32.09 12.01 -19.25
C TYR A 58 -33.15 11.53 -20.25
N TYR A 59 -32.75 11.00 -21.41
CA TYR A 59 -33.65 10.60 -22.50
C TYR A 59 -33.89 9.10 -22.58
N GLY A 60 -33.22 8.31 -21.75
CA GLY A 60 -33.28 6.86 -21.76
C GLY A 60 -32.22 6.21 -22.65
N TRP A 61 -31.92 4.95 -22.33
CA TRP A 61 -31.01 4.11 -23.10
C TRP A 61 -31.74 3.46 -24.28
N PRO A 62 -31.07 3.28 -25.44
CA PRO A 62 -31.63 2.49 -26.54
C PRO A 62 -31.90 1.04 -26.11
N SER A 63 -33.04 0.48 -26.53
CA SER A 63 -33.41 -0.90 -26.17
C SER A 63 -32.44 -1.95 -26.74
N ASP A 64 -31.89 -1.69 -27.93
CA ASP A 64 -30.95 -2.58 -28.59
C ASP A 64 -29.50 -2.20 -28.31
N LYS A 65 -28.73 -3.17 -27.77
CA LYS A 65 -27.28 -3.01 -27.55
C LYS A 65 -26.49 -2.70 -28.83
N LYS A 66 -27.01 -3.04 -30.01
CA LYS A 66 -26.40 -2.74 -31.31
C LYS A 66 -26.58 -1.27 -31.73
N ALA A 67 -27.60 -0.59 -31.20
CA ALA A 67 -27.85 0.82 -31.45
C ALA A 67 -27.05 1.74 -30.52
N VAL A 68 -26.40 1.18 -29.48
CA VAL A 68 -25.54 1.91 -28.56
C VAL A 68 -24.15 2.07 -29.16
N ASP A 69 -23.61 3.29 -29.08
CA ASP A 69 -22.25 3.60 -29.51
C ASP A 69 -21.21 2.70 -28.82
N ASP A 70 -20.24 2.18 -29.59
CA ASP A 70 -19.25 1.24 -29.07
C ASP A 70 -18.42 1.80 -27.90
N ASN A 71 -18.20 3.13 -27.86
CA ASN A 71 -17.46 3.77 -26.75
C ASN A 71 -18.26 3.81 -25.45
N VAL A 72 -19.59 3.72 -25.53
CA VAL A 72 -20.51 3.81 -24.38
C VAL A 72 -21.11 2.45 -24.03
N LYS A 73 -20.96 1.46 -24.92
CA LYS A 73 -21.44 0.08 -24.78
C LYS A 73 -20.94 -0.63 -23.52
N PHE A 74 -19.77 -0.26 -23.03
CA PHE A 74 -19.24 -0.77 -21.76
C PHE A 74 -20.13 -0.34 -20.57
N TYR A 75 -20.66 0.88 -20.61
CA TYR A 75 -21.54 1.44 -19.60
C TYR A 75 -22.99 0.96 -19.71
N PHE A 76 -23.41 0.41 -20.86
CA PHE A 76 -24.76 -0.15 -21.05
C PHE A 76 -25.11 -1.23 -20.02
N LYS A 77 -24.14 -2.10 -19.67
CA LYS A 77 -24.33 -3.14 -18.64
C LYS A 77 -24.49 -2.56 -17.23
N LEU A 78 -24.07 -1.33 -17.04
CA LEU A 78 -24.01 -0.62 -15.77
C LEU A 78 -25.03 0.52 -15.72
N GLN A 79 -25.94 0.60 -16.69
CA GLN A 79 -26.85 1.73 -16.89
C GLN A 79 -27.69 2.08 -15.66
N GLU A 80 -28.15 1.06 -14.92
CA GLU A 80 -28.99 1.21 -13.72
C GLU A 80 -28.23 1.83 -12.54
N GLN A 81 -26.90 1.72 -12.57
CA GLN A 81 -26.01 2.24 -11.53
C GLN A 81 -25.52 3.65 -11.86
N ILE A 82 -25.85 4.20 -13.03
CA ILE A 82 -25.34 5.51 -13.47
C ILE A 82 -26.27 6.60 -12.94
N ILE A 83 -25.67 7.58 -12.27
CA ILE A 83 -26.36 8.72 -11.67
C ILE A 83 -25.72 10.00 -12.20
N VAL A 84 -26.53 11.00 -12.52
CA VAL A 84 -26.02 12.32 -12.93
C VAL A 84 -26.50 13.34 -11.90
N GLU A 85 -25.54 13.96 -11.21
CA GLU A 85 -25.79 14.96 -10.16
C GLU A 85 -24.84 16.14 -10.35
N ASP A 86 -25.34 17.37 -10.20
CA ASP A 86 -24.55 18.60 -10.34
C ASP A 86 -23.80 18.76 -11.69
N GLY A 87 -24.25 18.02 -12.71
CA GLY A 87 -23.61 17.97 -14.03
C GLY A 87 -22.43 17.00 -14.13
N LEU A 88 -22.09 16.28 -13.05
CA LEU A 88 -21.12 15.20 -12.98
C LEU A 88 -21.80 13.84 -13.17
N VAL A 89 -21.04 12.84 -13.61
CA VAL A 89 -21.54 11.47 -13.82
C VAL A 89 -20.91 10.55 -12.79
N PHE A 90 -21.75 9.76 -12.13
CA PHE A 90 -21.39 8.80 -11.10
C PHE A 90 -21.82 7.40 -11.49
N LEU A 91 -21.11 6.41 -10.97
CA LEU A 91 -21.46 4.99 -11.00
C LEU A 91 -21.60 4.49 -9.56
N ASN A 92 -22.83 4.34 -9.08
CA ASN A 92 -23.19 4.28 -7.66
C ASN A 92 -22.57 5.50 -6.93
N ASN A 93 -21.75 5.28 -5.90
CA ASN A 93 -21.03 6.33 -5.17
C ASN A 93 -19.68 6.74 -5.77
N ARG A 94 -19.34 6.29 -6.99
CA ARG A 94 -18.01 6.53 -7.59
C ARG A 94 -18.08 7.55 -8.70
N SER A 95 -17.18 8.54 -8.70
CA SER A 95 -17.13 9.52 -9.78
C SER A 95 -16.55 8.90 -11.06
N ILE A 96 -17.23 9.06 -12.19
CA ILE A 96 -16.70 8.66 -13.49
C ILE A 96 -15.75 9.75 -13.99
N VAL A 97 -14.45 9.44 -14.03
CA VAL A 97 -13.41 10.45 -14.28
C VAL A 97 -13.22 10.69 -15.78
N PRO A 98 -13.27 11.97 -16.24
CA PRO A 98 -13.01 12.31 -17.62
C PRO A 98 -11.59 11.97 -18.05
N THR A 99 -11.40 11.58 -19.31
CA THR A 99 -10.08 11.11 -19.81
C THR A 99 -8.95 12.13 -19.58
N SER A 100 -9.23 13.43 -19.70
CA SER A 100 -8.25 14.50 -19.44
C SER A 100 -7.76 14.54 -17.98
N LEU A 101 -8.59 14.16 -17.03
CA LEU A 101 -8.32 14.25 -15.60
C LEU A 101 -7.80 12.94 -15.00
N ARG A 102 -7.82 11.83 -15.76
CA ARG A 102 -7.33 10.53 -15.29
C ARG A 102 -5.87 10.58 -14.85
N GLN A 103 -5.00 11.29 -15.58
CA GLN A 103 -3.59 11.42 -15.20
C GLN A 103 -3.42 12.17 -13.87
N TYR A 104 -4.21 13.21 -13.63
CA TYR A 104 -4.19 13.96 -12.38
C TYR A 104 -4.63 13.07 -11.21
N ILE A 105 -5.74 12.34 -11.35
CA ILE A 105 -6.21 11.41 -10.33
C ILE A 105 -5.22 10.27 -10.08
N LEU A 106 -4.59 9.71 -11.12
CA LEU A 106 -3.58 8.68 -10.97
C LEU A 106 -2.37 9.18 -10.18
N LYS A 107 -1.93 10.42 -10.40
CA LYS A 107 -0.86 11.05 -9.61
C LYS A 107 -1.24 11.17 -8.14
N LEU A 108 -2.45 11.64 -7.84
CA LEU A 108 -2.95 11.76 -6.45
C LEU A 108 -3.04 10.39 -5.76
N LEU A 109 -3.52 9.36 -6.47
CA LEU A 109 -3.61 7.99 -5.93
C LEU A 109 -2.22 7.37 -5.70
N HIS A 110 -1.24 7.75 -6.51
CA HIS A 110 0.13 7.22 -6.47
C HIS A 110 1.06 7.98 -5.51
N GLU A 111 0.86 9.28 -5.29
CA GLU A 111 1.66 10.14 -4.40
C GLU A 111 2.03 9.52 -3.05
N PRO A 112 1.13 8.84 -2.33
CA PRO A 112 1.49 8.24 -1.05
C PRO A 112 2.29 6.93 -1.16
N HIS A 113 2.60 6.45 -2.37
CA HIS A 113 3.32 5.21 -2.65
C HIS A 113 2.75 3.97 -1.92
N PHE A 114 1.45 3.97 -1.63
CA PHE A 114 0.79 2.81 -1.06
C PHE A 114 0.87 1.65 -2.04
N GLY A 115 1.25 0.46 -1.56
CA GLY A 115 1.36 -0.73 -2.41
C GLY A 115 0.15 -0.93 -3.32
N ILE A 116 0.39 -1.49 -4.51
CA ILE A 116 -0.54 -1.52 -5.65
C ILE A 116 -1.96 -1.95 -5.25
N GLU A 117 -2.11 -3.01 -4.46
CA GLU A 117 -3.42 -3.53 -4.05
C GLU A 117 -4.19 -2.59 -3.11
N LYS A 118 -3.49 -1.91 -2.19
CA LYS A 118 -4.12 -0.89 -1.34
C LYS A 118 -4.64 0.26 -2.19
N THR A 119 -3.83 0.74 -3.12
CA THR A 119 -4.21 1.83 -4.03
C THR A 119 -5.37 1.44 -4.94
N LYS A 120 -5.39 0.21 -5.49
CA LYS A 120 -6.52 -0.31 -6.27
C LYS A 120 -7.81 -0.38 -5.44
N SER A 121 -7.75 -0.91 -4.22
CA SER A 121 -8.92 -1.01 -3.33
C SER A 121 -9.53 0.37 -3.07
N ARG A 122 -8.67 1.33 -2.74
CA ARG A 122 -9.06 2.73 -2.47
C ARG A 122 -9.63 3.44 -3.70
N ALA A 123 -8.97 3.29 -4.84
CA ALA A 123 -9.45 3.87 -6.09
C ALA A 123 -10.84 3.32 -6.47
N ARG A 124 -11.10 2.02 -6.24
CA ARG A 124 -12.42 1.40 -6.50
C ARG A 124 -13.54 1.91 -5.62
N GLN A 125 -13.26 2.59 -4.51
CA GLN A 125 -14.28 3.17 -3.63
C GLN A 125 -14.64 4.60 -4.05
N ALA A 126 -13.69 5.36 -4.62
CA ALA A 126 -13.89 6.78 -4.94
C ALA A 126 -14.15 7.06 -6.43
N VAL A 127 -13.46 6.38 -7.34
CA VAL A 127 -13.42 6.73 -8.77
C VAL A 127 -13.63 5.53 -9.69
N TYR A 128 -14.07 5.80 -10.92
CA TYR A 128 -14.29 4.76 -11.91
C TYR A 128 -13.97 5.22 -13.34
N TRP A 129 -13.28 4.35 -14.08
CA TRP A 129 -13.25 4.35 -15.55
C TRP A 129 -12.86 2.95 -16.05
N PRO A 130 -13.16 2.61 -17.32
CA PRO A 130 -12.75 1.35 -17.90
C PRO A 130 -11.21 1.25 -17.91
N GLY A 131 -10.66 0.20 -17.31
CA GLY A 131 -9.20 0.02 -17.21
C GLY A 131 -8.52 0.76 -16.06
N LEU A 132 -9.26 1.18 -15.02
CA LEU A 132 -8.71 1.79 -13.80
C LEU A 132 -7.56 0.97 -13.19
N SER A 133 -7.76 -0.34 -12.96
CA SER A 133 -6.74 -1.21 -12.36
C SER A 133 -5.44 -1.22 -13.17
N THR A 134 -5.55 -1.35 -14.49
CA THR A 134 -4.39 -1.34 -15.41
C THR A 134 -3.70 0.02 -15.40
N SER A 135 -4.46 1.11 -15.38
CA SER A 135 -3.90 2.46 -15.32
C SER A 135 -3.10 2.69 -14.03
N ILE A 136 -3.53 2.10 -12.91
CA ILE A 136 -2.80 2.14 -11.64
C ILE A 136 -1.53 1.29 -11.73
N GLU A 137 -1.61 0.07 -12.23
CA GLU A 137 -0.44 -0.80 -12.41
C GLU A 137 0.64 -0.13 -13.26
N ASP A 138 0.25 0.51 -14.36
CA ASP A 138 1.15 1.27 -15.25
C ASP A 138 1.79 2.49 -14.57
N ALA A 139 1.10 3.13 -13.63
CA ALA A 139 1.65 4.26 -12.88
C ALA A 139 2.69 3.78 -11.86
N PHE A 140 2.43 2.66 -11.20
CA PHE A 140 3.34 2.07 -10.21
C PHE A 140 4.58 1.43 -10.83
N SER A 141 4.44 0.80 -12.01
CA SER A 141 5.58 0.19 -12.72
C SER A 141 6.60 1.22 -13.22
N LYS A 142 6.16 2.45 -13.46
CA LYS A 142 7.04 3.56 -13.89
C LYS A 142 7.68 4.32 -12.73
N CYS A 143 7.38 3.96 -11.49
CA CYS A 143 7.83 4.68 -10.30
C CYS A 143 9.05 4.01 -9.67
N SER A 144 10.19 4.72 -9.68
CA SER A 144 11.45 4.24 -9.09
C SER A 144 11.37 4.03 -7.57
N ILE A 145 10.58 4.85 -6.86
CA ILE A 145 10.39 4.71 -5.41
C ILE A 145 9.61 3.42 -5.13
N CYS A 146 8.48 3.23 -5.81
CA CYS A 146 7.69 2.00 -5.67
C CYS A 146 8.52 0.77 -6.00
N GLU A 147 9.27 0.79 -7.10
CA GLU A 147 10.15 -0.30 -7.51
C GLU A 147 11.18 -0.67 -6.44
N ARG A 148 11.84 0.32 -5.83
CA ARG A 148 12.83 0.10 -4.77
C ARG A 148 12.27 -0.59 -3.53
N TYR A 149 11.02 -0.28 -3.17
CA TYR A 149 10.37 -0.79 -1.95
C TYR A 149 9.34 -1.90 -2.22
N GLN A 150 9.27 -2.41 -3.45
CA GLN A 150 8.49 -3.62 -3.74
C GLN A 150 9.08 -4.79 -2.95
N ASN A 151 8.21 -5.69 -2.48
CA ASN A 151 8.66 -6.93 -1.86
C ASN A 151 9.57 -7.67 -2.85
N SER A 152 10.83 -7.91 -2.45
CA SER A 152 11.74 -8.74 -3.23
C SER A 152 11.20 -10.17 -3.31
N ASN A 153 11.65 -10.89 -4.34
CA ASN A 153 11.30 -12.27 -4.69
C ASN A 153 11.15 -13.25 -3.49
N GLN A 154 10.48 -14.37 -3.78
CA GLN A 154 10.35 -15.48 -2.85
C GLN A 154 11.72 -15.83 -2.25
N LYS A 155 11.76 -15.98 -0.91
CA LYS A 155 12.95 -16.46 -0.21
C LYS A 155 13.43 -17.72 -0.91
N GLU A 156 14.73 -17.78 -1.21
CA GLU A 156 15.32 -18.98 -1.76
C GLU A 156 14.94 -20.19 -0.89
N PRO A 157 14.66 -21.35 -1.49
CA PRO A 157 14.38 -22.56 -0.73
C PRO A 157 15.52 -22.82 0.27
N LEU A 158 15.17 -23.13 1.52
CA LEU A 158 16.16 -23.53 2.51
C LEU A 158 16.86 -24.79 2.01
N ILE A 159 18.15 -24.67 1.70
CA ILE A 159 18.99 -25.80 1.37
C ILE A 159 19.32 -26.50 2.68
N ALA A 160 18.76 -27.70 2.88
CA ALA A 160 19.10 -28.53 4.02
C ALA A 160 20.57 -28.98 3.90
N HIS A 161 21.27 -29.00 5.03
CA HIS A 161 22.60 -29.59 5.10
C HIS A 161 22.49 -31.10 5.31
N ASP A 162 23.49 -31.84 4.83
CA ASP A 162 23.58 -33.27 5.10
C ASP A 162 23.75 -33.55 6.60
N ILE A 163 23.11 -34.62 7.05
CA ILE A 163 23.20 -35.08 8.45
C ILE A 163 24.57 -35.76 8.63
N PRO A 164 25.38 -35.35 9.62
CA PRO A 164 26.67 -35.99 9.86
C PRO A 164 26.51 -37.45 10.33
N ASP A 165 27.30 -38.36 9.75
CA ASP A 165 27.27 -39.80 10.07
C ASP A 165 27.88 -40.16 11.44
N LEU A 166 28.66 -39.24 12.03
CA LEU A 166 29.42 -39.48 13.25
C LEU A 166 29.22 -38.34 14.26
N PRO A 167 29.26 -38.65 15.57
CA PRO A 167 29.21 -37.62 16.60
C PRO A 167 30.40 -36.66 16.45
N PHE A 168 30.16 -35.36 16.71
CA PHE A 168 31.15 -34.27 16.61
C PHE A 168 31.69 -33.96 15.20
N ASN A 169 31.15 -34.56 14.14
CA ASN A 169 31.59 -34.29 12.76
C ASN A 169 31.19 -32.87 12.27
N LYS A 170 30.13 -32.28 12.84
CA LYS A 170 29.72 -30.89 12.58
C LYS A 170 29.27 -30.22 13.88
N ILE A 171 29.84 -29.05 14.18
CA ILE A 171 29.54 -28.28 15.39
C ILE A 171 28.97 -26.92 14.94
N GLY A 172 27.75 -26.61 15.40
CA GLY A 172 27.16 -25.28 15.29
C GLY A 172 27.35 -24.56 16.62
N CYS A 173 27.99 -23.39 16.60
CA CYS A 173 28.08 -22.51 17.76
C CYS A 173 27.40 -21.19 17.42
N ASP A 174 26.61 -20.67 18.36
CA ASP A 174 26.00 -19.35 18.27
C ASP A 174 26.36 -18.56 19.53
N ILE A 175 26.43 -17.25 19.41
CA ILE A 175 26.73 -16.37 20.54
C ILE A 175 25.39 -15.92 21.14
N LEU A 176 25.13 -16.34 22.37
CA LEU A 176 24.00 -15.87 23.14
C LEU A 176 24.47 -14.79 24.12
N GLU A 177 23.86 -13.61 24.04
CA GLU A 177 23.99 -12.59 25.07
C GLU A 177 22.85 -12.75 26.08
N PHE A 178 23.20 -12.98 27.35
CA PHE A 178 22.25 -13.08 28.44
C PHE A 178 22.24 -11.77 29.22
N ALA A 179 21.12 -11.05 29.18
CA ALA A 179 20.90 -9.89 30.03
C ALA A 179 20.57 -10.35 31.45
N ALA A 180 21.60 -10.72 32.22
CA ALA A 180 21.46 -10.91 33.66
C ALA A 180 21.35 -9.53 34.33
N GLU A 181 20.28 -9.30 35.09
CA GLU A 181 20.32 -8.25 36.10
C GLU A 181 21.38 -8.62 37.16
N PRO A 182 22.15 -7.66 37.71
CA PRO A 182 23.30 -7.94 38.58
C PRO A 182 23.00 -8.70 39.88
N SER A 183 21.74 -8.97 40.19
CA SER A 183 21.30 -9.66 41.40
C SER A 183 21.46 -11.19 41.36
N ASP A 184 21.59 -11.79 40.18
CA ASP A 184 21.48 -13.24 40.00
C ASP A 184 22.83 -13.98 39.98
N PHE A 185 23.96 -13.26 40.09
CA PHE A 185 25.28 -13.87 40.26
C PHE A 185 25.76 -13.77 41.71
N LYS A 186 25.04 -14.45 42.60
CA LYS A 186 25.60 -14.95 43.86
C LYS A 186 25.43 -16.47 43.83
N ASP A 187 26.46 -17.18 44.26
CA ASP A 187 26.52 -18.64 44.37
C ASP A 187 27.05 -19.38 43.13
N LEU A 188 28.24 -18.99 42.68
CA LEU A 188 29.21 -19.92 42.11
C LEU A 188 30.58 -19.61 42.74
N GLU A 189 30.70 -19.91 44.03
CA GLU A 189 32.01 -20.09 44.64
C GLU A 189 32.69 -21.27 43.93
N ARG A 190 33.75 -20.93 43.21
CA ARG A 190 34.63 -21.87 42.53
C ARG A 190 35.42 -22.60 43.61
N ASP A 191 35.01 -23.83 43.90
CA ASP A 191 35.72 -24.70 44.83
C ASP A 191 37.17 -24.84 44.37
N SER A 192 38.07 -24.45 45.26
CA SER A 192 39.50 -24.32 45.01
C SER A 192 40.15 -25.69 44.97
N GLY A 193 40.66 -26.08 43.80
CA GLY A 193 41.52 -27.25 43.63
C GLY A 193 42.46 -27.06 42.45
N ASP A 194 43.72 -26.77 42.80
CA ASP A 194 44.96 -27.03 42.05
C ASP A 194 45.54 -26.02 41.04
N SER A 195 46.69 -25.50 41.49
CA SER A 195 47.96 -25.25 40.78
C SER A 195 48.04 -24.17 39.69
N GLU A 196 48.72 -23.09 40.09
CA GLU A 196 49.72 -22.30 39.37
C GLU A 196 49.68 -22.29 37.82
N GLY A 197 49.24 -21.15 37.27
CA GLY A 197 49.35 -20.84 35.86
C GLY A 197 49.26 -19.33 35.63
N ASN A 198 50.39 -18.67 35.80
CA ASN A 198 50.60 -17.23 35.61
C ASN A 198 50.21 -16.78 34.18
N CYS A 199 49.25 -15.85 34.06
CA CYS A 199 49.18 -14.97 32.90
C CYS A 199 48.50 -13.64 33.27
N LYS A 200 49.34 -12.66 33.63
CA LYS A 200 48.98 -11.25 33.70
C LYS A 200 48.91 -10.68 32.27
N ILE A 201 47.81 -10.03 31.91
CA ILE A 201 47.86 -8.85 31.03
C ILE A 201 46.78 -7.85 31.51
N PRO A 202 47.12 -6.56 31.73
CA PRO A 202 46.19 -5.56 32.26
C PRO A 202 45.49 -4.81 31.12
N LEU A 203 44.19 -4.52 31.27
CA LEU A 203 43.56 -3.41 30.55
C LEU A 203 42.51 -2.72 31.44
N SER A 204 42.98 -1.78 32.26
CA SER A 204 42.32 -0.48 32.40
C SER A 204 42.62 0.30 31.10
N THR A 205 41.75 1.07 30.47
CA THR A 205 40.99 2.19 31.03
C THR A 205 39.99 2.65 29.96
N SER A 206 38.79 3.00 30.43
CA SER A 206 37.85 4.03 29.95
C SER A 206 38.04 4.64 28.55
N LEU A 207 36.94 4.60 27.80
CA LEU A 207 36.42 5.68 26.95
C LEU A 207 36.77 7.08 27.48
N ALA A 208 37.66 7.78 26.77
CA ALA A 208 37.68 9.23 26.60
C ALA A 208 38.77 9.56 25.58
N ASP A 209 38.40 9.70 24.31
CA ASP A 209 38.83 10.81 23.45
C ASP A 209 38.26 10.62 22.04
N LEU A 210 37.02 11.07 21.91
CA LEU A 210 36.41 11.46 20.65
C LEU A 210 36.89 12.89 20.36
N ALA A 211 37.90 13.08 19.50
CA ALA A 211 38.05 14.33 18.76
C ALA A 211 39.05 14.27 17.58
N ILE A 212 38.49 14.38 16.37
CA ILE A 212 38.86 15.35 15.32
C ILE A 212 40.28 15.27 14.71
N ARG A 213 40.30 14.96 13.40
CA ARG A 213 41.06 15.57 12.27
C ARG A 213 40.86 14.66 11.03
N ASN A 214 40.07 14.98 10.01
CA ASN A 214 40.25 15.98 8.93
C ASN A 214 41.68 16.12 8.37
N ASP A 215 41.75 15.88 7.05
CA ASP A 215 42.79 16.14 6.03
C ASP A 215 44.11 15.34 6.18
N VAL A 216 44.60 14.59 5.19
CA VAL A 216 44.72 14.77 3.72
C VAL A 216 44.64 13.43 2.99
#